data_AF-A0A1C4WPV4-F1
#
_entry.id   AF-A0A1C4WPV4-F1
#
_cell.length_a   1.000
_cell.length_b   1.000
_cell.length_c   1.000
_cell.angle_alpha   90.00
_cell.angle_beta   90.00
_cell.angle_gamma   90.00
#
_symmetry.space_group_name_H-M   'P 1'
#
loop_
_entity.id
_entity.type
_entity.pdbx_description
1 polymer ?
#
loop_
_entity_poly.entity_id
_entity_poly.type
_entity_poly.pdbx_seq_one_letter_code
_entity_poly.pdbx_strand_id
1 'polypeptide(L)'
;MTPAGQQRVAAWLAEVHWPRPDLTEFHLKLVAAAAARLADPVDLVDAQRREVLRRLRDAQRAALDRAVDPVVGLLLEGVVLRLRADLEWLEACERTWTGRDQAGQEAKR
;
A
#
# COMPACT_ATOMS: atom_id res chain seq x y z
N MET A 1 -16.80 -10.28 -29.98
CA MET A 1 -16.64 -11.15 -28.80
C MET A 1 -17.47 -12.41 -29.03
N THR A 2 -16.97 -13.60 -28.67
CA THR A 2 -17.73 -14.85 -28.81
C THR A 2 -18.76 -15.01 -27.66
N PRO A 3 -19.80 -15.86 -27.80
CA PRO A 3 -20.76 -16.12 -26.72
C PRO A 3 -20.10 -16.63 -25.43
N ALA A 4 -19.13 -17.55 -25.54
CA ALA A 4 -18.35 -18.01 -24.39
C ALA A 4 -17.54 -16.87 -23.74
N GLY A 5 -17.04 -15.93 -24.54
CA GLY A 5 -16.38 -14.73 -24.04
C GLY A 5 -17.33 -13.81 -23.28
N GLN A 6 -18.56 -13.62 -23.77
CA GLN A 6 -19.59 -12.84 -23.08
C GLN A 6 -19.98 -13.48 -21.75
N GLN A 7 -20.18 -14.80 -21.73
CA GLN A 7 -20.55 -15.53 -20.51
C GLN A 7 -19.46 -15.46 -19.45
N ARG A 8 -18.18 -15.58 -19.84
CA ARG A 8 -17.05 -15.42 -18.91
C ARG A 8 -16.98 -14.00 -18.33
N VAL A 9 -17.20 -12.97 -19.14
CA VAL A 9 -17.23 -11.57 -18.66
C VAL A 9 -18.42 -11.36 -17.71
N ALA A 10 -19.59 -11.90 -18.02
CA ALA A 10 -20.76 -11.80 -17.15
C ALA A 10 -20.52 -12.48 -15.78
N ALA A 11 -19.86 -13.64 -15.78
CA ALA A 11 -19.46 -14.31 -14.54
C ALA A 11 -18.49 -13.44 -13.72
N TRP A 12 -17.44 -12.90 -14.35
CA TRP A 12 -16.48 -12.02 -13.69
C TRP A 12 -17.12 -10.75 -13.11
N LEU A 13 -18.07 -10.13 -13.82
CA LEU A 13 -18.80 -8.96 -13.32
C LEU A 13 -19.65 -9.26 -12.07
N ALA A 14 -20.05 -10.53 -11.87
CA ALA A 14 -20.81 -10.97 -10.70
C ALA A 14 -19.91 -11.40 -9.52
N GLU A 15 -18.60 -11.55 -9.74
CA GLU A 15 -17.65 -11.89 -8.68
C GLU A 15 -17.46 -10.71 -7.74
N VAL A 16 -17.62 -10.96 -6.43
CA VAL A 16 -17.28 -9.99 -5.37
C VAL A 16 -16.11 -10.57 -4.58
N HIS A 17 -14.91 -10.06 -4.84
CA HIS A 17 -13.68 -10.47 -4.18
C HIS A 17 -12.94 -9.22 -3.68
N TRP A 18 -12.41 -9.30 -2.45
CA TRP A 18 -11.59 -8.25 -1.85
C TRP A 18 -10.11 -8.70 -1.79
N PRO A 19 -9.23 -8.25 -2.69
CA PRO A 19 -7.81 -8.53 -2.58
C PRO A 19 -7.20 -7.65 -1.47
N ARG A 20 -6.67 -8.29 -0.42
CA ARG A 20 -5.87 -7.63 0.64
C ARG A 20 -4.40 -8.12 0.80
N PRO A 21 -3.71 -8.69 -0.22
CA PRO A 21 -2.43 -9.38 0.01
C PRO A 21 -1.24 -8.45 0.32
N ASP A 22 -1.22 -7.21 -0.18
CA ASP A 22 0.01 -6.40 -0.18
C ASP A 22 0.46 -5.92 1.22
N LEU A 23 -0.49 -5.67 2.14
CA LEU A 23 -0.18 -5.24 3.51
C LEU A 23 0.47 -6.36 4.34
N THR A 24 0.09 -7.61 4.10
CA THR A 24 0.60 -8.76 4.85
C THR A 24 2.09 -8.99 4.55
N GLU A 25 2.50 -8.88 3.29
CA GLU A 25 3.90 -9.08 2.91
C GLU A 25 4.81 -8.03 3.55
N PHE A 26 4.43 -6.74 3.49
CA PHE A 26 5.26 -5.69 4.07
C PHE A 26 5.34 -5.81 5.60
N HIS A 27 4.25 -6.13 6.27
CA HIS A 27 4.26 -6.40 7.70
C HIS A 27 5.25 -7.52 8.08
N LEU A 28 5.25 -8.63 7.33
CA LEU A 28 6.18 -9.73 7.54
C LEU A 28 7.64 -9.30 7.35
N LYS A 29 7.94 -8.41 6.40
CA LYS A 29 9.30 -7.85 6.24
C LYS A 29 9.76 -7.11 7.48
N LEU A 30 8.90 -6.25 8.06
CA LEU A 30 9.23 -5.52 9.29
C LEU A 30 9.52 -6.47 10.46
N VAL A 31 8.66 -7.47 10.65
CA VAL A 31 8.82 -8.47 11.71
C VAL A 31 10.10 -9.28 11.52
N ALA A 32 10.37 -9.74 10.30
CA ALA A 32 11.56 -10.53 10.00
C ALA A 32 12.85 -9.72 10.18
N ALA A 33 12.89 -8.46 9.72
CA ALA A 33 14.03 -7.56 9.88
C ALA A 33 14.39 -7.36 11.35
N ALA A 34 13.38 -7.10 12.20
CA ALA A 34 13.56 -6.93 13.64
C ALA A 34 14.02 -8.24 14.31
N ALA A 35 13.31 -9.35 14.05
CA ALA A 35 13.57 -10.63 14.72
C ALA A 35 14.97 -11.18 14.41
N ALA A 36 15.44 -11.00 13.17
CA ALA A 36 16.75 -11.44 12.74
C ALA A 36 17.86 -10.37 12.88
N ARG A 37 17.53 -9.16 13.39
CA ARG A 37 18.44 -8.01 13.49
C ARG A 37 19.15 -7.66 12.18
N LEU A 38 18.44 -7.79 11.06
CA LEU A 38 18.99 -7.58 9.72
C LEU A 38 18.92 -6.12 9.27
N ALA A 39 17.95 -5.36 9.79
CA ALA A 39 17.75 -3.95 9.51
C ALA A 39 16.83 -3.32 10.57
N ASP A 40 16.86 -1.99 10.67
CA ASP A 40 15.90 -1.22 11.46
C ASP A 40 14.54 -1.16 10.72
N PRO A 41 13.45 -1.68 11.31
CA PRO A 41 12.11 -1.56 10.74
C PRO A 41 11.68 -0.12 10.41
N VAL A 42 12.16 0.88 11.14
CA VAL A 42 11.85 2.29 10.88
C VAL A 42 12.45 2.73 9.54
N ASP A 43 13.70 2.37 9.24
CA ASP A 43 14.35 2.64 7.95
C ASP A 43 13.59 1.99 6.77
N LEU A 44 13.07 0.77 6.97
CA LEU A 44 12.24 0.07 6.00
C LEU A 44 10.90 0.80 5.75
N VAL A 45 10.23 1.26 6.81
CA VAL A 45 9.00 2.06 6.70
C VAL A 45 9.26 3.36 5.95
N ASP A 46 10.37 4.04 6.25
CA ASP A 46 10.76 5.28 5.59
C ASP A 46 11.02 5.09 4.08
N ALA A 47 11.70 4.00 3.71
CA ALA A 47 11.92 3.64 2.31
C ALA A 47 10.59 3.38 1.58
N GLN A 48 9.67 2.64 2.21
CA GLN A 48 8.36 2.37 1.64
C GLN A 48 7.52 3.66 1.52
N ARG A 49 7.57 4.54 2.53
CA ARG A 49 6.85 5.83 2.51
C ARG A 49 7.27 6.68 1.32
N ARG A 50 8.57 6.75 1.03
CA ARG A 50 9.09 7.49 -0.14
C ARG A 50 8.55 6.93 -1.47
N GLU A 51 8.47 5.62 -1.61
CA GLU A 51 7.92 4.99 -2.82
C GLU A 51 6.40 5.24 -2.95
N VAL A 52 5.65 5.13 -1.86
CA VAL A 52 4.20 5.42 -1.86
C VAL A 52 3.94 6.90 -2.21
N LEU A 53 4.69 7.84 -1.63
CA LEU A 53 4.60 9.27 -1.98
C LEU A 53 4.91 9.54 -3.46
N ARG A 54 5.92 8.85 -4.02
CA ARG A 54 6.25 8.96 -5.44
C ARG A 54 5.07 8.51 -6.30
N ARG A 55 4.50 7.33 -6.02
CA ARG A 55 3.33 6.80 -6.74
C ARG A 55 2.10 7.70 -6.61
N LEU A 56 1.87 8.24 -5.41
CA LEU A 56 0.75 9.15 -5.15
C LEU A 56 0.87 10.39 -6.04
N ARG A 57 2.06 11.01 -6.08
CA ARG A 57 2.31 12.16 -6.95
C ARG A 57 2.10 11.83 -8.42
N ASP A 58 2.55 10.65 -8.87
CA ASP A 58 2.40 10.23 -10.27
C ASP A 58 0.91 9.99 -10.63
N ALA A 59 0.14 9.36 -9.74
CA ALA A 59 -1.30 9.15 -9.92
C ALA A 59 -2.10 10.46 -9.91
N GLN A 60 -1.77 11.39 -9.01
CA GLN A 60 -2.39 12.72 -8.96
C GLN A 60 -2.10 13.53 -10.22
N ARG A 61 -0.86 13.48 -10.74
CA ARG A 61 -0.50 14.15 -12.00
C ARG A 61 -1.28 13.58 -13.18
N ALA A 62 -1.41 12.26 -13.25
CA ALA A 62 -2.23 11.63 -14.28
C ALA A 62 -3.69 12.06 -14.17
N ALA A 63 -4.26 12.11 -12.97
CA ALA A 63 -5.66 12.49 -12.76
C ALA A 63 -5.97 13.96 -13.10
N LEU A 64 -4.97 14.84 -13.06
CA LEU A 64 -5.11 16.26 -13.41
C LEU A 64 -4.93 16.54 -14.90
N ASP A 65 -4.55 15.55 -15.71
CA ASP A 65 -4.44 15.73 -17.15
C ASP A 65 -5.84 15.97 -17.75
N ARG A 66 -6.00 17.11 -18.42
CA ARG A 66 -7.26 17.55 -19.03
C ARG A 66 -7.76 16.58 -20.12
N ALA A 67 -6.88 15.74 -20.66
CA ALA A 67 -7.22 14.73 -21.66
C ALA A 67 -7.69 13.40 -21.05
N VAL A 68 -7.68 13.23 -19.72
CA VAL A 68 -8.11 11.97 -19.10
C VAL A 68 -9.61 11.75 -19.26
N ASP A 69 -9.94 10.56 -19.75
CA ASP A 69 -11.31 10.06 -19.80
C ASP A 69 -11.90 9.97 -18.37
N PRO A 70 -13.13 10.42 -18.13
CA PRO A 70 -13.74 10.42 -16.79
C PRO A 70 -13.78 9.04 -16.11
N VAL A 71 -13.93 7.94 -16.85
CA VAL A 71 -13.94 6.58 -16.30
C VAL A 71 -12.53 6.18 -15.84
N VAL A 72 -11.51 6.57 -16.60
CA VAL A 72 -10.10 6.43 -16.18
C VAL A 72 -9.80 7.31 -14.97
N GLY A 73 -10.37 8.52 -14.92
CA GLY A 73 -10.28 9.42 -13.77
C GLY A 73 -10.76 8.77 -12.47
N LEU A 74 -11.89 8.05 -12.52
CA LEU A 74 -12.41 7.31 -11.36
C LEU A 74 -11.46 6.22 -10.86
N LEU A 75 -10.81 5.49 -11.78
CA LEU A 75 -9.79 4.50 -11.41
C LEU A 75 -8.60 5.17 -10.72
N LEU A 76 -8.13 6.29 -11.25
CA LEU A 76 -7.00 7.04 -10.68
C LEU A 76 -7.34 7.60 -9.29
N GLU A 77 -8.57 8.07 -9.08
CA GLU A 77 -9.05 8.49 -7.75
C GLU A 77 -9.02 7.34 -6.76
N GLY A 78 -9.50 6.14 -7.15
CA GLY A 78 -9.41 4.94 -6.32
C GLY A 78 -7.97 4.57 -5.95
N VAL A 79 -7.02 4.70 -6.90
CA VAL A 79 -5.59 4.51 -6.63
C VAL A 79 -5.07 5.53 -5.63
N VAL A 80 -5.41 6.82 -5.80
CA VAL A 80 -5.02 7.90 -4.88
C VAL A 80 -5.53 7.63 -3.46
N LEU A 81 -6.78 7.21 -3.31
CA LEU A 81 -7.38 6.90 -2.01
C LEU A 81 -6.67 5.73 -1.33
N ARG A 82 -6.35 4.66 -2.06
CA ARG A 82 -5.63 3.52 -1.49
C ARG A 82 -4.21 3.88 -1.08
N LEU A 83 -3.48 4.65 -1.89
CA LEU A 83 -2.14 5.12 -1.54
C LEU A 83 -2.13 6.02 -0.29
N ARG A 84 -3.17 6.82 -0.09
CA ARG A 84 -3.34 7.61 1.16
C ARG A 84 -3.57 6.70 2.37
N ALA A 85 -4.43 5.69 2.24
CA ALA A 85 -4.63 4.71 3.30
C ALA A 85 -3.33 3.94 3.63
N ASP A 86 -2.53 3.61 2.62
CA ASP A 86 -1.22 2.99 2.81
C ASP A 86 -0.27 3.91 3.60
N LEU A 87 -0.28 5.22 3.34
CA LEU A 87 0.52 6.19 4.10
C LEU A 87 0.11 6.26 5.58
N GLU A 88 -1.19 6.29 5.87
CA GLU A 88 -1.71 6.27 7.24
C GLU A 88 -1.29 4.99 7.98
N TRP A 89 -1.30 3.85 7.28
CA TRP A 89 -0.84 2.59 7.84
C TRP A 89 0.67 2.57 8.08
N LEU A 90 1.48 3.13 7.17
CA LEU A 90 2.93 3.27 7.36
C LEU A 90 3.26 4.16 8.57
N GLU A 91 2.51 5.23 8.78
CA GLU A 91 2.65 6.09 9.96
C GLU A 91 2.34 5.34 11.26
N ALA A 92 1.30 4.49 11.25
CA ALA A 92 1.01 3.60 12.38
C ALA A 92 2.13 2.58 12.63
N CYS A 93 2.75 2.05 11.57
CA CYS A 93 3.91 1.16 11.68
C CYS A 93 5.10 1.87 12.33
N GLU A 94 5.46 3.06 11.84
CA GLU A 94 6.57 3.86 12.37
C GLU A 94 6.38 4.12 13.88
N ARG A 95 5.22 4.64 14.30
CA ARG A 95 4.93 4.87 15.73
C ARG A 95 5.10 3.62 16.58
N THR A 96 4.64 2.48 16.07
CA THR A 96 4.72 1.19 16.78
C THR A 96 6.16 0.72 16.96
N TRP A 97 6.98 0.83 15.90
CA TRP A 97 8.37 0.37 15.94
C TRP A 97 9.28 1.32 16.72
N THR A 98 9.11 2.63 16.59
CA THR A 98 9.82 3.63 17.42
C THR A 98 9.56 3.42 18.92
N GLY A 99 8.30 3.15 19.31
CA GLY A 99 7.98 2.86 20.71
C GLY A 99 8.60 1.57 21.25
N ARG A 100 8.72 0.53 20.40
CA ARG A 100 9.39 -0.74 20.76
C ARG A 100 10.89 -0.56 20.97
N ASP A 101 11.53 0.24 20.12
CA ASP A 101 12.95 0.52 20.22
C ASP A 101 13.30 1.26 21.52
N GLN A 102 12.47 2.22 21.92
CA GLN A 102 12.63 2.93 23.19
C GLN A 102 12.49 2.00 24.40
N ALA A 103 11.44 1.17 24.44
CA ALA A 103 11.23 0.20 25.53
C ALA A 103 12.38 -0.84 25.62
N GLY A 104 12.92 -1.28 24.48
CA GLY A 104 14.07 -2.18 24.44
C GLY A 104 15.37 -1.54 24.95
N GLN A 105 15.54 -0.23 24.74
CA GLN A 105 16.68 0.53 25.26
C GLN A 105 16.57 0.76 26.77
N GLU A 106 15.37 1.05 27.29
CA GLU A 106 15.13 1.21 28.73
C GLU A 106 15.37 -0.09 29.51
N ALA A 107 14.92 -1.24 29.00
CA ALA A 107 15.13 -2.54 29.64
C ALA A 107 16.61 -2.98 29.69
N LYS A 108 17.51 -2.31 28.95
CA LYS A 108 18.94 -2.61 28.89
C LYS A 108 19.79 -1.68 29.77
N ARG A 109 19.20 -0.64 30.36
CA ARG A 109 19.85 0.28 31.32
C ARG A 109 19.69 -0.24 32.75
#